data_AF-A0A953K2S4-F1
#
_entry.id   AF-A0A953K2S4-F1
#
_cell.length_a   1.000
_cell.length_b   1.000
_cell.length_c   1.000
_cell.angle_alpha   90.00
_cell.angle_beta   90.00
_cell.angle_gamma   90.00
#
_symmetry.space_group_name_H-M   'P 1'
#
loop_
_entity.id
_entity.type
_entity.pdbx_description
1 polymer ?
#
loop_
_entity_poly.entity_id
_entity_poly.type
_entity_poly.pdbx_seq_one_letter_code
_entity_poly.pdbx_strand_id
1 'polypeptide(L)'
;MDQGLNMRDNFLKGLFTENPVFTLLLGCCPTLGVTSSASNGVGMGLATAFVIVMSNLVISLVRNIIPDKVRIPAFIVIIAAFVTVVQLLMEAYVPALFEQLGLFIPLIVVNCIVLGRAEAFACRYSPWASVIDGLGMGFGFTLALLLLGSVRDLIGSLS
;
A
#
# COMPACT_ATOMS: atom_id res chain seq x y z
N MET A 1 -17.41 -10.90 -7.67
CA MET A 1 -18.44 -10.43 -8.62
C MET A 1 -18.92 -9.10 -8.08
N ASP A 2 -18.47 -7.97 -8.63
CA ASP A 2 -19.04 -6.63 -8.35
C ASP A 2 -18.88 -5.78 -9.61
N GLN A 3 -19.64 -6.15 -10.65
CA GLN A 3 -19.88 -5.30 -11.81
C GLN A 3 -20.97 -4.30 -11.43
N GLY A 4 -20.54 -3.16 -10.87
CA GLY A 4 -21.30 -1.91 -10.90
C GLY A 4 -22.25 -1.62 -9.72
N LEU A 5 -21.79 -0.83 -8.74
CA LEU A 5 -22.45 0.42 -8.31
C LEU A 5 -21.50 1.27 -7.44
N ASN A 6 -21.41 2.57 -7.75
CA ASN A 6 -20.69 3.67 -7.08
C ASN A 6 -19.16 3.55 -6.85
N MET A 7 -18.42 4.47 -7.47
CA MET A 7 -17.04 4.85 -7.13
C MET A 7 -16.84 5.12 -5.62
N ARG A 8 -17.89 5.58 -4.94
CA ARG A 8 -17.92 5.79 -3.49
C ARG A 8 -18.03 4.48 -2.70
N ASP A 9 -18.82 3.51 -3.15
CA ASP A 9 -19.03 2.24 -2.43
C ASP A 9 -17.78 1.36 -2.46
N ASN A 10 -17.00 1.37 -3.55
CA ASN A 10 -15.68 0.71 -3.57
C ASN A 10 -14.67 1.39 -2.62
N PHE A 11 -14.70 2.72 -2.52
CA PHE A 11 -13.83 3.46 -1.61
C PHE A 11 -14.20 3.22 -0.14
N LEU A 12 -15.51 3.24 0.16
CA LEU A 12 -16.06 2.96 1.50
C LEU A 12 -15.86 1.49 1.89
N LYS A 13 -15.98 0.54 0.95
CA LYS A 13 -15.68 -0.89 1.19
C LYS A 13 -14.20 -1.10 1.54
N GLY A 14 -13.28 -0.52 0.78
CA GLY A 14 -11.83 -0.61 1.07
C GLY A 14 -11.42 0.05 2.40
N LEU A 15 -12.19 1.03 2.87
CA LEU A 15 -11.95 1.71 4.14
C LEU A 15 -12.58 1.01 5.36
N PHE A 16 -13.78 0.40 5.21
CA PHE A 16 -14.57 -0.07 6.36
C PHE A 16 -14.98 -1.56 6.33
N THR A 17 -15.08 -2.21 5.18
CA THR A 17 -15.55 -3.62 5.06
C THR A 17 -14.43 -4.61 4.73
N GLU A 18 -13.47 -4.20 3.90
CA GLU A 18 -12.34 -5.01 3.42
C GLU A 18 -11.02 -4.46 3.97
N ASN A 19 -10.96 -4.20 5.28
CA ASN A 19 -9.77 -3.61 5.88
C ASN A 19 -8.54 -4.52 5.62
N PRO A 20 -7.51 -4.06 4.90
CA PRO A 20 -6.43 -4.92 4.40
C PRO A 20 -5.69 -5.68 5.50
N VAL A 21 -5.55 -5.06 6.68
CA VAL A 21 -4.81 -5.65 7.81
C VAL A 21 -5.68 -6.57 8.64
N PHE A 22 -6.90 -6.16 8.98
CA PHE A 22 -7.75 -6.88 9.93
C PHE A 22 -8.62 -7.96 9.29
N THR A 23 -9.07 -7.75 8.05
CA THR A 23 -9.95 -8.69 7.34
C THR A 23 -9.14 -9.58 6.38
N LEU A 24 -8.23 -8.97 5.61
CA LEU A 24 -7.47 -9.71 4.58
C LEU A 24 -6.13 -10.28 5.09
N LEU A 25 -5.67 -9.88 6.29
CA LEU A 25 -4.37 -10.28 6.85
C LEU A 25 -3.18 -10.03 5.90
N LEU A 26 -3.29 -9.00 5.05
CA LEU A 26 -2.25 -8.61 4.10
C LEU A 26 -1.45 -7.43 4.64
N GLY A 27 -0.15 -7.42 4.35
CA GLY A 27 0.74 -6.33 4.75
C GLY A 27 1.26 -6.39 6.18
N CYS A 28 1.21 -7.56 6.84
CA CYS A 28 1.68 -7.71 8.23
C CYS A 28 3.18 -7.40 8.43
N CYS A 29 4.03 -7.63 7.43
CA CYS A 29 5.48 -7.40 7.54
C CYS A 29 5.82 -5.94 7.89
N PRO A 30 5.34 -4.92 7.14
CA PRO A 30 5.53 -3.53 7.55
C PRO A 30 4.73 -3.17 8.80
N THR A 31 3.54 -3.73 9.00
CA THR A 31 2.71 -3.45 10.19
C THR A 31 3.45 -3.77 11.49
N LEU A 32 4.14 -4.91 11.57
CA LEU A 32 4.87 -5.30 12.78
C LEU A 32 6.13 -4.43 13.01
N GLY A 33 6.76 -3.95 11.93
CA GLY A 33 7.98 -3.15 11.99
C GLY A 33 7.76 -1.68 12.35
N VAL A 34 6.71 -1.05 11.80
CA VAL A 34 6.54 0.41 11.90
C VAL A 34 5.50 0.89 12.92
N THR A 35 4.76 -0.02 13.56
CA THR A 35 3.75 0.31 14.59
C THR A 35 4.34 0.68 15.96
N SER A 36 5.66 0.86 16.06
CA SER A 36 6.27 1.31 17.32
C SER A 36 5.94 2.75 17.68
N SER A 37 5.57 3.58 16.70
CA SER A 37 5.12 4.96 16.91
C SER A 37 4.04 5.30 15.89
N ALA A 38 3.03 6.06 16.30
CA ALA A 38 1.93 6.44 15.40
C ALA A 38 2.42 7.25 14.18
N SER A 39 3.41 8.13 14.36
CA SER A 39 4.01 8.95 13.30
C SER A 39 4.67 8.10 12.20
N ASN A 40 5.42 7.08 12.60
CA ASN A 40 6.10 6.15 11.69
C ASN A 40 5.09 5.28 10.93
N GLY A 41 4.04 4.82 11.61
CA GLY A 41 2.93 4.08 11.00
C GLY A 41 2.22 4.87 9.90
N VAL A 42 1.91 6.15 10.16
CA VAL A 42 1.28 7.03 9.15
C VAL A 42 2.22 7.28 7.97
N GLY A 43 3.50 7.56 8.24
CA GLY A 43 4.50 7.80 7.20
C GLY A 43 4.63 6.61 6.24
N MET A 44 4.76 5.40 6.79
CA MET A 44 4.82 4.16 6.00
C MET A 44 3.50 3.89 5.26
N GLY A 45 2.36 4.10 5.93
CA GLY A 45 1.03 3.91 5.35
C GLY A 45 0.81 4.80 4.13
N LEU A 46 1.08 6.11 4.25
CA LEU A 46 0.94 7.06 3.14
C LEU A 46 1.90 6.75 1.99
N ALA A 47 3.15 6.40 2.29
CA ALA A 47 4.13 6.00 1.28
C ALA A 47 3.65 4.77 0.50
N THR A 48 3.17 3.73 1.20
CA THR A 48 2.63 2.52 0.56
C THR A 48 1.35 2.83 -0.23
N ALA A 49 0.45 3.68 0.27
CA ALA A 49 -0.76 4.09 -0.44
C ALA A 49 -0.44 4.77 -1.77
N PHE A 50 0.54 5.69 -1.78
CA PHE A 50 1.00 6.32 -3.00
C PHE A 50 1.54 5.31 -4.01
N VAL A 51 2.39 4.39 -3.55
CA VAL A 51 2.95 3.32 -4.40
C VAL A 51 1.85 2.45 -4.99
N ILE A 52 0.86 2.00 -4.20
CA ILE A 52 -0.24 1.15 -4.66
C ILE A 52 -1.02 1.83 -5.79
N VAL A 53 -1.36 3.11 -5.61
CA VAL A 53 -2.16 3.85 -6.61
C VAL A 53 -1.38 3.97 -7.92
N MET A 54 -0.11 4.38 -7.86
CA MET A 54 0.71 4.60 -9.04
C MET A 54 1.07 3.29 -9.74
N SER A 55 1.44 2.25 -8.98
CA SER A 55 1.76 0.94 -9.54
C SER A 55 0.53 0.31 -10.18
N ASN A 56 -0.65 0.37 -9.55
CA ASN A 56 -1.87 -0.20 -10.11
C ASN A 56 -2.31 0.51 -11.40
N LEU A 57 -2.14 1.84 -11.46
CA LEU A 57 -2.42 2.61 -12.67
C LEU A 57 -1.53 2.15 -13.83
N VAL A 58 -0.21 2.09 -13.62
CA VAL A 58 0.74 1.69 -14.66
C VAL A 58 0.57 0.23 -15.06
N ILE A 59 0.39 -0.67 -14.09
CA ILE A 59 0.18 -2.09 -14.37
C ILE A 59 -1.10 -2.32 -15.20
N SER A 60 -2.19 -1.60 -14.90
CA SER A 60 -3.43 -1.69 -15.68
C SER A 60 -3.25 -1.28 -17.15
N LEU A 61 -2.38 -0.30 -17.43
CA LEU A 61 -2.05 0.15 -18.78
C LEU A 61 -1.11 -0.82 -19.51
N VAL A 62 -0.12 -1.37 -18.83
CA VAL A 62 0.94 -2.18 -19.43
C VAL A 62 0.55 -3.67 -19.53
N ARG A 63 -0.54 -4.10 -18.88
CA ARG A 63 -0.95 -5.52 -18.80
C ARG A 63 -1.05 -6.27 -20.13
N ASN A 64 -1.40 -5.60 -21.22
CA ASN A 64 -1.58 -6.24 -22.53
C ASN A 64 -0.25 -6.68 -23.17
N ILE A 65 0.89 -6.15 -22.69
CA ILE A 65 2.22 -6.43 -23.23
C ILE A 65 2.92 -7.54 -22.43
N ILE A 66 2.44 -7.87 -21.23
CA ILE A 66 3.13 -8.76 -20.28
C ILE A 66 2.65 -10.21 -20.46
N PRO A 67 3.53 -11.16 -20.83
CA PRO A 67 3.15 -12.58 -20.92
C PRO A 67 2.98 -13.20 -19.51
N ASP A 68 2.04 -14.14 -19.38
CA ASP A 68 1.64 -14.72 -18.08
C ASP A 68 2.80 -15.31 -17.27
N LYS A 69 3.81 -15.87 -17.95
CA LYS A 69 4.95 -16.53 -17.31
C LYS A 69 5.87 -15.58 -16.51
N VAL A 70 5.86 -14.28 -16.81
CA VAL A 70 6.74 -13.28 -16.19
C VAL A 70 5.97 -12.16 -15.50
N ARG A 71 4.67 -12.38 -15.23
CA ARG A 71 3.77 -11.37 -14.66
C ARG A 71 4.23 -10.88 -13.28
N ILE A 72 4.45 -11.80 -12.35
CA ILE A 72 4.82 -11.47 -10.97
C ILE A 72 6.17 -10.70 -10.92
N PRO A 73 7.26 -11.17 -11.57
CA PRO A 73 8.51 -10.41 -11.64
C PRO A 73 8.34 -9.01 -12.26
N ALA A 74 7.56 -8.90 -13.34
CA ALA A 74 7.31 -7.61 -13.99
C ALA A 74 6.64 -6.60 -13.04
N PHE A 75 5.67 -7.05 -12.23
CA PHE A 75 5.01 -6.18 -11.25
C PHE A 75 5.94 -5.72 -10.15
N ILE A 76 6.78 -6.63 -9.64
CA ILE A 76 7.77 -6.30 -8.60
C ILE A 76 8.74 -5.23 -9.11
N VAL A 77 9.20 -5.31 -10.37
CA VAL A 77 10.09 -4.30 -10.96
C VAL A 77 9.40 -2.94 -11.10
N ILE A 78 8.13 -2.91 -11.53
CA ILE A 78 7.35 -1.66 -11.63
C ILE A 78 7.18 -1.04 -10.24
N ILE A 79 6.79 -1.83 -9.25
CA ILE A 79 6.63 -1.38 -7.86
C ILE A 79 7.96 -0.88 -7.31
N ALA A 80 9.06 -1.61 -7.52
CA ALA A 80 10.39 -1.24 -7.07
C ALA A 80 10.83 0.12 -7.62
N ALA A 81 10.57 0.40 -8.91
CA ALA A 81 10.86 1.70 -9.50
C ALA A 81 10.12 2.84 -8.78
N PHE A 82 8.83 2.67 -8.45
CA PHE A 82 8.07 3.67 -7.70
C PHE A 82 8.55 3.80 -6.25
N VAL A 83 8.91 2.70 -5.60
CA VAL A 83 9.47 2.73 -4.24
C VAL A 83 10.79 3.48 -4.22
N THR A 84 11.66 3.32 -5.23
CA THR A 84 12.90 4.09 -5.36
C THR A 84 12.62 5.59 -5.49
N VAL A 85 11.60 5.98 -6.25
CA VAL A 85 11.20 7.40 -6.33
C VAL A 85 10.76 7.93 -4.97
N VAL A 86 9.97 7.15 -4.21
CA VAL A 86 9.56 7.53 -2.85
C VAL A 86 10.76 7.60 -1.90
N GLN A 87 11.73 6.69 -2.04
CA GLN A 87 12.96 6.69 -1.26
C GLN A 87 13.72 8.01 -1.42
N LEU A 88 13.96 8.43 -2.66
CA LEU A 88 14.63 9.69 -2.98
C LEU A 88 13.84 10.92 -2.52
N LEU A 89 12.51 10.89 -2.64
CA LEU A 89 11.65 11.98 -2.15
C LEU A 89 11.68 12.09 -0.62
N MET A 90 11.68 10.98 0.11
CA MET A 90 11.76 10.99 1.57
C MET A 90 13.12 11.51 2.06
N GLU A 91 14.21 11.12 1.40
CA GLU A 91 15.55 11.63 1.71
C GLU A 91 15.66 13.15 1.49
N ALA A 92 15.00 13.68 0.44
CA ALA A 92 15.04 15.10 0.10
C ALA A 92 14.13 15.99 0.97
N TYR A 93 12.91 15.53 1.31
CA TYR A 93 11.91 16.37 1.99
C TYR A 93 11.71 16.03 3.46
N VAL A 94 11.96 14.79 3.89
CA VAL A 94 11.62 14.31 5.25
C VAL A 94 12.74 13.42 5.83
N PRO A 95 13.96 13.97 6.04
CA PRO A 95 15.13 13.18 6.46
C PRO A 95 14.93 12.49 7.82
N ALA A 96 14.19 13.13 8.74
CA ALA A 96 13.87 12.54 10.05
C ALA A 96 13.05 11.24 9.94
N LEU A 97 12.19 11.12 8.93
CA LEU A 97 11.41 9.92 8.68
C LEU A 97 12.22 8.87 7.91
N PHE A 98 13.11 9.32 7.02
CA PHE A 98 14.04 8.45 6.29
C PHE A 98 15.04 7.74 7.21
N GLU A 99 15.54 8.41 8.24
CA GLU A 99 16.48 7.81 9.20
C GLU A 99 15.85 6.62 9.95
N GLN A 100 14.53 6.68 10.19
CA GLN A 100 13.78 5.62 10.88
C GLN A 100 13.25 4.54 9.94
N LEU A 101 12.72 4.94 8.77
CA LEU A 101 12.07 4.04 7.82
C LEU A 101 13.01 3.53 6.72
N GLY A 102 14.22 4.06 6.59
CA GLY A 102 15.16 3.76 5.50
C GLY A 102 15.38 2.27 5.25
N LEU A 103 15.54 1.51 6.34
CA LEU A 103 15.69 0.04 6.30
C LEU A 103 14.39 -0.68 5.96
N PHE A 104 13.24 -0.06 6.20
CA PHE A 104 11.91 -0.62 5.95
C PHE A 104 11.35 -0.28 4.56
N ILE A 105 11.95 0.66 3.82
CA ILE A 105 11.50 1.02 2.46
C ILE A 105 11.45 -0.19 1.50
N PRO A 106 12.44 -1.13 1.50
CA PRO A 106 12.34 -2.35 0.69
C PRO A 106 11.13 -3.24 1.02
N LEU A 107 10.60 -3.17 2.24
CA LEU A 107 9.39 -3.92 2.62
C LEU A 107 8.14 -3.41 1.89
N ILE A 108 8.16 -2.19 1.33
CA ILE A 108 7.08 -1.69 0.47
C ILE A 108 7.02 -2.50 -0.82
N VAL A 109 8.18 -2.84 -1.40
CA VAL A 109 8.27 -3.58 -2.67
C VAL A 109 7.68 -4.98 -2.53
N VAL A 110 7.99 -5.66 -1.43
CA VAL A 110 7.52 -7.01 -1.13
C VAL A 110 6.22 -7.02 -0.32
N ASN A 111 5.54 -5.87 -0.21
CA ASN A 111 4.30 -5.82 0.55
C ASN A 111 3.19 -6.58 -0.19
N CYS A 112 2.66 -7.60 0.48
CA CYS A 112 1.61 -8.46 -0.04
C CYS A 112 0.33 -7.69 -0.44
N ILE A 113 0.05 -6.53 0.17
CA ILE A 113 -1.08 -5.69 -0.25
C ILE A 113 -0.88 -5.13 -1.66
N VAL A 114 0.33 -4.65 -1.98
CA VAL A 114 0.65 -4.02 -3.27
C VAL A 114 0.59 -5.07 -4.36
N LEU A 115 1.25 -6.21 -4.12
CA LEU A 115 1.32 -7.31 -5.07
C LEU A 115 -0.05 -7.99 -5.27
N GLY A 116 -0.79 -8.24 -4.17
CA GLY A 116 -2.10 -8.87 -4.21
C GLY A 116 -3.14 -8.03 -4.95
N ARG A 117 -3.14 -6.70 -4.79
CA ARG A 117 -4.04 -5.82 -5.54
C ARG A 117 -3.62 -5.62 -6.99
N ALA A 118 -2.32 -5.56 -7.26
CA ALA A 118 -1.81 -5.53 -8.64
C ALA A 118 -2.25 -6.77 -9.44
N GLU A 119 -2.19 -7.96 -8.83
CA GLU A 119 -2.60 -9.19 -9.49
C GLU A 119 -4.13 -9.32 -9.61
N ALA A 120 -4.86 -9.11 -8.52
CA ALA A 120 -6.31 -9.33 -8.48
C ALA A 120 -7.12 -8.24 -9.21
N PHE A 121 -6.65 -6.99 -9.17
CA PHE A 121 -7.41 -5.83 -9.64
C PHE A 121 -6.81 -5.17 -10.90
N ALA A 122 -5.51 -4.84 -10.90
CA ALA A 122 -4.92 -4.12 -12.04
C ALA A 122 -4.92 -4.96 -13.34
N CYS A 123 -4.79 -6.29 -13.23
CA CYS A 123 -4.84 -7.19 -14.38
C CYS A 123 -6.23 -7.32 -15.02
N ARG A 124 -7.31 -7.06 -14.27
CA ARG A 124 -8.68 -7.40 -14.69
C ARG A 124 -9.58 -6.18 -14.91
N TYR A 125 -9.30 -5.05 -14.26
CA TYR A 125 -10.17 -3.85 -14.28
C TYR A 125 -9.56 -2.66 -15.04
N SER A 126 -10.37 -1.64 -15.31
CA SER A 126 -9.94 -0.42 -16.01
C SER A 126 -9.00 0.44 -15.15
N PRO A 127 -8.16 1.30 -15.75
CA PRO A 127 -7.18 2.11 -15.01
C PRO A 127 -7.83 2.99 -13.94
N TRP A 128 -8.97 3.59 -14.25
CA TRP A 128 -9.76 4.41 -13.33
C TRP A 128 -10.30 3.60 -12.14
N ALA A 129 -10.80 2.39 -12.38
CA ALA A 129 -11.26 1.49 -11.32
C ALA A 129 -10.12 1.07 -10.39
N SER A 130 -8.94 0.79 -10.95
CA SER A 130 -7.74 0.40 -10.20
C SER A 130 -7.17 1.53 -9.32
N VAL A 131 -7.31 2.78 -9.74
CA VAL A 131 -6.89 3.95 -8.93
C VAL A 131 -7.78 4.14 -7.71
N ILE A 132 -9.11 4.04 -7.88
CA ILE A 132 -10.07 4.15 -6.76
C ILE A 132 -9.82 3.03 -5.75
N ASP A 133 -9.61 1.80 -6.24
CA ASP A 133 -9.29 0.65 -5.40
C ASP A 133 -7.98 0.87 -4.62
N GLY A 134 -6.93 1.32 -5.31
CA GLY A 134 -5.64 1.61 -4.69
C GLY A 134 -5.74 2.70 -3.61
N LEU A 135 -6.55 3.73 -3.82
CA LEU A 135 -6.77 4.78 -2.83
C LEU A 135 -7.55 4.25 -1.62
N GLY A 136 -8.62 3.49 -1.84
CA GLY A 136 -9.41 2.90 -0.75
C GLY A 136 -8.57 1.96 0.12
N MET A 137 -7.84 1.04 -0.52
CA MET A 137 -6.98 0.06 0.17
C MET A 137 -5.77 0.72 0.84
N GLY A 138 -5.14 1.70 0.18
CA GLY A 138 -4.01 2.43 0.74
C GLY A 138 -4.40 3.28 1.96
N PHE A 139 -5.57 3.94 1.90
CA PHE A 139 -6.09 4.71 3.02
C PHE A 139 -6.52 3.80 4.18
N GLY A 140 -7.16 2.66 3.89
CA GLY A 140 -7.48 1.64 4.90
C GLY A 140 -6.23 1.08 5.60
N PHE A 141 -5.17 0.80 4.84
CA PHE A 141 -3.89 0.36 5.40
C PHE A 141 -3.25 1.44 6.29
N THR A 142 -3.28 2.71 5.87
CA THR A 142 -2.79 3.84 6.67
C THR A 142 -3.57 3.99 7.97
N LEU A 143 -4.90 3.87 7.92
CA LEU A 143 -5.76 3.94 9.09
C LEU A 143 -5.50 2.78 10.05
N ALA A 144 -5.31 1.56 9.54
CA ALA A 144 -4.96 0.40 10.35
C ALA A 144 -3.60 0.58 11.07
N LEU A 145 -2.59 1.12 10.38
CA LEU A 145 -1.30 1.44 11.00
C LEU A 145 -1.40 2.55 12.04
N LEU A 146 -2.19 3.59 11.77
CA LEU A 146 -2.43 4.66 12.72
C LEU A 146 -3.10 4.12 14.00
N LEU A 147 -4.13 3.30 13.85
CA LEU A 147 -4.82 2.67 14.99
C LEU A 147 -3.87 1.78 15.79
N LEU A 148 -3.17 0.85 15.14
CA LEU A 148 -2.23 -0.05 15.83
C LEU A 148 -1.05 0.71 16.46
N GLY A 149 -0.50 1.70 15.77
CA GLY A 149 0.57 2.55 16.28
C GLY A 149 0.12 3.38 17.48
N SER A 150 -1.08 3.97 17.43
CA SER A 150 -1.63 4.76 18.54
C SER A 150 -1.94 3.92 19.79
N VAL A 151 -2.50 2.71 19.62
CA VAL A 151 -2.74 1.78 20.74
C VAL A 151 -1.41 1.36 21.36
N ARG A 152 -0.40 1.08 20.54
CA ARG A 152 0.91 0.65 21.01
C ARG A 152 1.70 1.79 21.67
N ASP A 153 1.61 3.03 21.16
CA ASP A 153 2.16 4.23 21.82
C ASP A 153 1.49 4.44 23.18
N LEU A 154 0.17 4.29 23.26
CA LEU A 154 -0.56 4.49 24.51
C LEU A 154 -0.16 3.46 25.57
N ILE A 155 -0.03 2.18 25.19
CA ILE A 155 0.44 1.12 26.09
C ILE A 155 1.92 1.31 26.44
N GLY A 156 2.76 1.67 25.47
CA GLY A 156 4.19 1.90 25.68
C GLY A 156 4.49 3.15 26.53
N SER A 157 3.63 4.17 26.48
CA SER A 157 3.71 5.33 27.37
C SER A 157 3.34 5.02 28.83
N LEU A 158 2.68 3.88 29.05
CA LEU A 158 2.27 3.40 30.38
C LEU A 158 3.32 2.47 31.03
N SER A 159 4.35 2.02 30.29
CA SER A 159 5.46 1.17 30.76
C SER A 159 6.75 1.95 30.94
#